data_AF-A0A345P9T7-F1
#
_entry.id   AF-A0A345P9T7-F1
#
_cell.length_a   1.000
_cell.length_b   1.000
_cell.length_c   1.000
_cell.angle_alpha   90.00
_cell.angle_beta   90.00
_cell.angle_gamma   90.00
#
_symmetry.space_group_name_H-M   'P 1'
#
loop_
_entity.id
_entity.type
_entity.pdbx_description
1 polymer ?
#
loop_
_entity_poly.entity_id
_entity_poly.type
_entity_poly.pdbx_seq_one_letter_code
_entity_poly.pdbx_strand_id
1 'polypeptide(L)' 'MTEMDIQSISSLLGYVGPANFTRAFKKWTGMTPSQFRGEIGRI' A
#
# COMPACT_ATOMS: atom_id res chain seq x y z
N MET A 1 4.10 -14.58 0.51
CA MET A 1 3.80 -13.14 0.36
C MET A 1 3.14 -12.70 1.66
N THR A 2 3.66 -11.72 2.38
CA THR A 2 3.10 -11.36 3.70
C THR A 2 1.72 -10.72 3.53
N GLU A 3 0.68 -11.35 4.08
CA GLU A 3 -0.74 -10.96 3.98
C GLU A 3 -1.10 -9.76 4.89
N MET A 4 -0.19 -8.80 5.06
CA MET A 4 -0.53 -7.59 5.83
C MET A 4 -1.57 -6.79 5.06
N ASP A 5 -2.69 -6.46 5.69
CA ASP A 5 -3.66 -5.55 5.10
C ASP A 5 -3.09 -4.12 4.99
N ILE A 6 -3.76 -3.26 4.22
CA ILE A 6 -3.31 -1.88 3.98
C ILE A 6 -3.35 -1.02 5.25
N GLN A 7 -4.25 -1.31 6.18
CA GLN A 7 -4.35 -0.60 7.46
C GLN A 7 -3.16 -0.92 8.35
N SER A 8 -2.77 -2.18 8.45
CA SER A 8 -1.58 -2.63 9.18
C SER A 8 -0.30 -2.00 8.64
N ILE A 9 -0.14 -1.94 7.31
CA ILE A 9 1.00 -1.25 6.68
C ILE A 9 0.98 0.25 6.97
N SER A 10 -0.19 0.87 6.84
CA SER A 10 -0.36 2.30 7.12
C SER A 10 0.07 2.63 8.55
N SER A 11 -0.39 1.85 9.53
CA SER A 11 -0.06 2.05 10.94
C SER A 11 1.43 1.84 11.22
N LEU A 12 2.04 0.79 10.65
CA LEU A 12 3.47 0.51 10.81
C LEU A 12 4.35 1.64 10.28
N LEU A 13 3.92 2.29 9.19
CA LEU A 13 4.62 3.41 8.58
C LEU A 13 4.29 4.77 9.22
N GLY A 14 3.49 4.80 10.29
CA GLY A 14 3.16 6.02 11.04
C GLY A 14 2.11 6.91 10.37
N TYR A 15 1.35 6.40 9.39
CA TYR A 15 0.26 7.17 8.78
C TYR A 15 -0.99 7.14 9.65
N VAL A 16 -1.63 8.30 9.79
CA VAL A 16 -2.97 8.42 10.38
C VAL A 16 -4.00 7.88 9.39
N GLY A 17 -4.14 6.55 9.35
CA GLY A 17 -5.13 5.83 8.57
C GLY A 17 -4.74 5.50 7.11
N PRO A 18 -5.33 4.43 6.55
CA PRO A 18 -4.91 3.82 5.28
C PRO A 18 -5.09 4.71 4.05
N ALA A 19 -6.02 5.68 4.10
CA ALA A 19 -6.25 6.59 2.99
C ALA A 19 -5.07 7.54 2.75
N ASN A 20 -4.36 7.95 3.81
CA ASN A 20 -3.21 8.84 3.70
C ASN A 20 -2.00 8.10 3.13
N PHE A 21 -1.74 6.89 3.62
CA PHE A 21 -0.76 5.99 3.02
C PHE A 21 -1.06 5.73 1.53
N THR A 22 -2.31 5.37 1.20
CA THR A 22 -2.70 5.06 -0.20
C THR A 22 -2.46 6.25 -1.14
N ARG A 23 -2.77 7.47 -0.70
CA ARG A 23 -2.52 8.70 -1.48
C ARG A 23 -1.02 8.95 -1.70
N ALA A 24 -0.23 8.87 -0.63
CA ALA A 24 1.22 9.05 -0.71
C ALA A 24 1.86 7.98 -1.60
N PHE A 25 1.52 6.71 -1.40
CA PHE A 25 2.01 5.58 -2.18
C PHE A 25 1.69 5.74 -3.67
N LYS A 26 0.46 6.14 -4.01
CA LYS A 26 0.07 6.42 -5.41
C LYS A 26 0.84 7.59 -6.01
N LYS A 27 1.13 8.63 -5.22
CA LYS A 27 1.96 9.76 -5.68
C LYS A 27 3.40 9.32 -5.99
N TRP A 28 3.95 8.39 -5.21
CA TRP A 28 5.34 7.92 -5.39
C TRP A 28 5.49 6.90 -6.52
N THR A 29 4.53 5.98 -6.64
CA THR A 29 4.65 4.82 -7.53
C THR A 29 3.79 4.95 -8.80
N GLY A 30 2.83 5.87 -8.83
CA GLY A 30 1.81 5.96 -9.86
C GLY A 30 0.64 4.98 -9.68
N MET A 31 0.73 4.02 -8.75
CA MET A 31 -0.24 2.94 -8.56
C MET A 31 -0.81 2.89 -7.14
N THR A 32 -2.01 2.34 -6.97
CA THR A 32 -2.50 2.02 -5.62
C THR A 32 -1.74 0.82 -5.04
N PRO A 33 -1.63 0.68 -3.70
CA PRO A 33 -0.99 -0.48 -3.08
C PRO A 33 -1.57 -1.83 -3.56
N SER A 34 -2.89 -1.92 -3.76
CA SER A 34 -3.54 -3.15 -4.25
C SER A 34 -3.14 -3.50 -5.69
N GLN A 35 -3.03 -2.49 -6.56
CA GLN A 35 -2.54 -2.69 -7.93
C GLN A 35 -1.09 -3.17 -7.93
N PHE A 36 -0.23 -2.53 -7.13
CA PHE A 36 1.18 -2.91 -7.01
C PHE A 36 1.36 -4.35 -6.51
N ARG A 37 0.57 -4.77 -5.50
CA ARG A 37 0.55 -6.18 -5.04
C ARG A 37 0.10 -7.14 -6.14
N GLY A 38 -0.90 -6.76 -6.92
CA GLY A 38 -1.39 -7.54 -8.05
C GLY A 38 -0.35 -7.70 -9.16
N GLU A 39 0.52 -6.72 -9.38
CA GLU A 39 1.62 -6.83 -10.35
C GLU A 39 2.75 -7.74 -9.84
N ILE A 40 3.18 -7.60 -8.58
CA ILE A 40 4.21 -8.48 -8.01
C ILE A 40 3.76 -9.94 -8.02
N GLY A 41 2.47 -10.22 -7.78
CA GLY A 41 1.96 -11.59 -7.83
C GLY A 41 1.87 -12.22 -9.23
N ARG A 42 2.17 -11.48 -10.29
CA ARG A 42 2.20 -11.98 -11.68
C ARG A 42 3.61 -12.33 -12.16
N ILE A 43 4.63 -12.09 -11.36
CA ILE A 43 6.04 -12.40 -11.64
C ILE A 43 6.41 -13.70 -10.91
#